data_AF-A0A926Z898-F1
#
_entry.id   AF-A0A926Z898-F1
#
_cell.length_a   1.000
_cell.length_b   1.000
_cell.length_c   1.000
_cell.angle_alpha   90.00
_cell.angle_beta   90.00
_cell.angle_gamma   90.00
#
_symmetry.space_group_name_H-M   'P 1'
#
loop_
_entity.id
_entity.type
_entity.pdbx_description
1 polymer ?
#
loop_
_entity_poly.entity_id
_entity_poly.type
_entity_poly.pdbx_seq_one_letter_code
_entity_poly.pdbx_strand_id
1 'polypeptide(L)' 'MDEVYKNNWTITFSIGVLICIEIPPNEDKMIKAADSLMYSVKQQGKNSINYSLFSKNN' A
#
# COMPACT_ATOMS: atom_id res chain seq x y z
N MET A 1 -12.65 -12.84 -12.15
CA MET A 1 -11.78 -13.83 -11.46
C MET A 1 -11.79 -15.17 -12.18
N ASP A 2 -12.93 -15.61 -12.72
CA ASP A 2 -13.04 -16.86 -13.49
C ASP A 2 -12.02 -17.01 -14.63
N GLU A 3 -11.71 -15.93 -15.35
CA GLU A 3 -10.72 -15.95 -16.43
C GLU A 3 -9.28 -16.14 -15.90
N VAL A 4 -8.94 -15.53 -14.76
CA VAL A 4 -7.63 -15.69 -14.10
C VAL A 4 -7.45 -17.13 -13.65
N TYR A 5 -8.49 -17.73 -13.07
CA TYR A 5 -8.48 -19.13 -12.63
C TYR A 5 -8.43 -20.11 -13.79
N LYS A 6 -9.20 -19.88 -14.87
CA LYS A 6 -9.18 -20.72 -16.08
C LYS A 6 -7.80 -20.74 -16.74
N ASN A 7 -7.06 -19.62 -16.66
CA ASN A 7 -5.75 -19.48 -17.30
C ASN A 7 -4.56 -19.75 -16.36
N ASN A 8 -4.79 -20.14 -15.10
CA ASN A 8 -3.73 -20.35 -14.10
C ASN A 8 -2.74 -19.19 -13.97
N TRP A 9 -3.20 -17.94 -14.12
CA TRP A 9 -2.32 -16.79 -13.93
C TRP A 9 -2.05 -16.56 -12.45
N THR A 10 -0.78 -16.57 -12.06
CA THR A 10 -0.37 -16.23 -10.69
C THR A 10 -0.46 -14.71 -10.51
N ILE A 11 -1.53 -14.27 -9.84
CA ILE A 11 -1.77 -12.85 -9.53
C ILE A 11 -1.42 -12.59 -8.07
N THR A 12 -0.69 -11.51 -7.83
CA THR A 12 -0.27 -11.08 -6.49
C THR A 12 -0.54 -9.59 -6.30
N PHE A 13 -0.56 -9.14 -5.04
CA PHE A 13 -0.82 -7.75 -4.70
C PHE A 13 0.38 -7.13 -3.97
N SER A 14 0.61 -5.84 -4.20
CA SER A 14 1.55 -5.03 -3.42
C SER A 14 0.76 -3.93 -2.76
N ILE A 15 0.75 -3.88 -1.44
CA ILE A 15 -0.17 -3.03 -0.68
C ILE A 15 0.62 -2.15 0.28
N GLY A 16 0.32 -0.85 0.26
CA GLY A 16 0.78 0.13 1.24
C GLY A 16 -0.39 0.56 2.11
N VAL A 17 -0.20 0.55 3.43
CA VAL A 17 -1.25 0.92 4.40
C VAL A 17 -0.75 2.06 5.27
N LEU A 18 -1.40 3.22 5.18
CA LEU A 18 -1.18 4.31 6.13
C LEU A 18 -2.28 4.31 7.19
N ILE A 19 -1.89 4.19 8.45
CA ILE A 19 -2.80 4.22 9.59
C ILE A 19 -2.72 5.63 10.20
N CYS A 20 -3.78 6.41 10.05
CA CYS A 20 -3.88 7.74 10.64
C CYS A 20 -4.58 7.67 12.00
N ILE A 21 -3.82 7.82 13.08
CA ILE A 21 -4.38 7.91 14.45
C ILE A 21 -4.75 9.34 14.85
N GLU A 22 -4.38 10.30 14.01
CA GLU A 22 -4.71 11.71 14.11
C GLU A 22 -5.15 12.20 12.72
N ILE A 23 -5.88 13.33 12.67
CA ILE A 23 -6.29 13.94 11.41
C ILE A 23 -5.04 14.45 10.69
N PRO A 24 -4.68 13.90 9.51
CA PRO A 24 -3.56 14.43 8.75
C PRO A 24 -3.91 15.81 8.20
N PRO A 25 -2.93 16.73 8.13
CA PRO A 25 -3.17 18.11 7.74
C PRO A 25 -3.50 18.30 6.26
N ASN A 26 -3.27 17.28 5.43
CA ASN A 26 -3.44 17.33 3.99
C ASN A 26 -3.67 15.91 3.43
N GLU A 27 -4.75 15.74 2.69
CA GLU A 27 -5.16 14.48 2.05
C GLU A 27 -4.20 13.99 0.96
N ASP A 28 -3.66 14.88 0.12
CA ASP A 28 -2.67 14.52 -0.91
C ASP A 28 -1.40 13.91 -0.29
N LYS A 29 -0.96 14.47 0.85
CA LYS A 29 0.19 13.91 1.59
C LYS A 29 -0.12 12.53 2.16
N MET A 30 -1.35 12.31 2.62
CA MET A 30 -1.81 11.00 3.11
C MET A 30 -1.80 9.96 1.98
N ILE A 31 -2.39 10.30 0.83
CA ILE A 31 -2.46 9.41 -0.34
C ILE A 31 -1.05 9.12 -0.86
N LYS A 32 -0.20 10.14 -0.97
CA LYS A 32 1.19 9.98 -1.42
C LYS A 32 2.01 9.10 -0.48
N ALA A 33 1.79 9.18 0.83
CA ALA A 33 2.46 8.31 1.80
C ALA A 33 2.02 6.85 1.65
N ALA A 34 0.72 6.58 1.48
CA ALA A 34 0.22 5.23 1.21
C ALA A 34 0.74 4.68 -0.13
N ASP A 35 0.78 5.51 -1.18
CA ASP A 35 1.35 5.15 -2.48
C ASP A 35 2.87 4.86 -2.38
N SER A 36 3.59 5.65 -1.60
CA SER A 36 5.02 5.43 -1.34
C SER A 36 5.29 4.12 -0.62
N LEU A 37 4.43 3.75 0.35
CA LEU A 37 4.50 2.44 1.02
C LEU A 37 4.26 1.30 0.03
N MET A 38 3.27 1.42 -0.84
CA MET A 38 3.00 0.43 -1.89
C MET A 38 4.17 0.33 -2.88
N TYR A 39 4.73 1.47 -3.27
CA TYR A 39 5.88 1.52 -4.17
C TYR A 39 7.10 0.83 -3.54
N SER A 40 7.33 1.02 -2.24
CA SER A 40 8.38 0.29 -1.51
C SER A 40 8.18 -1.22 -1.59
N VAL A 41 6.95 -1.72 -1.46
CA VAL A 41 6.64 -3.15 -1.63
C VAL A 41 6.95 -3.62 -3.05
N LYS A 42 6.62 -2.83 -4.07
CA LYS A 42 6.94 -3.17 -5.47
C LYS A 42 8.44 -3.29 -5.70
N GLN A 43 9.24 -2.48 -5.02
CA GLN A 43 10.70 -2.50 -5.09
C GLN A 43 11.32 -3.63 -4.24
N GLN A 44 10.62 -4.12 -3.20
CA GLN A 44 11.10 -5.15 -2.26
C GLN A 44 10.62 -6.57 -2.62
N GLY A 45 10.33 -6.85 -3.89
CA GLY A 45 9.97 -8.19 -4.37
C GLY A 45 8.49 -8.45 -4.60
N LYS A 46 7.61 -7.45 -4.37
CA LYS A 46 6.15 -7.53 -4.58
C LYS A 46 5.49 -8.55 -3.64
N ASN A 47 4.22 -8.89 -3.92
CA ASN A 47 3.42 -9.88 -3.17
C ASN A 47 3.49 -9.72 -1.63
N SER A 48 3.40 -8.49 -1.14
CA SER A 48 3.54 -8.21 0.29
C SER A 48 2.74 -6.96 0.68
N ILE A 49 2.76 -6.67 1.98
CA ILE A 49 2.11 -5.52 2.61
C ILE A 49 3.18 -4.76 3.41
N ASN A 50 3.17 -3.43 3.30
CA ASN A 50 3.92 -2.56 4.20
C ASN A 50 2.96 -1.53 4.83
N TYR A 51 3.18 -1.22 6.11
CA TYR A 51 2.34 -0.29 6.84
C TYR A 51 3.15 0.74 7.62
N SER A 52 2.57 1.92 7.81
CA SER A 52 3.13 2.97 8.64
C SER A 52 2.05 3.72 9.42
N LEU A 53 2.45 4.29 10.54
CA LEU A 53 1.59 5.11 11.40
C LEU A 53 1.85 6.59 11.10
N PHE A 54 0.80 7.33 10.82
CA PHE A 54 0.84 8.79 10.82
C PHE A 54 0.47 9.31 12.22
N SER A 55 1.42 9.99 12.86
CA SER A 55 1.25 10.77 14.09
C SER A 55 2.02 12.08 13.95
N LYS A 56 1.53 13.15 14.58
CA LYS A 56 2.04 14.52 14.43
C LYS A 56 3.48 14.72 14.94
N ASN A 57 4.08 13.71 15.56
CA ASN A 57 5.43 13.73 16.13
C ASN A 57 6.52 13.10 15.22
N ASN A 58 6.19 12.68 14.00
CA ASN A 58 7.16 12.16 13.01
C ASN A 58 7.44 13.17 11.89
#